data_AF-A0A074YY98-F1
#
_entry.id   AF-A0A074YY98-F1
#
_cell.length_a   1.000
_cell.length_b   1.000
_cell.length_c   1.000
_cell.angle_alpha   90.00
_cell.angle_beta   90.00
_cell.angle_gamma   90.00
#
_symmetry.space_group_name_H-M   'P 1'
#
loop_
_entity.id
_entity.type
_entity.pdbx_description
1 polymer ?
#
loop_
_entity_poly.entity_id
_entity_poly.type
_entity_poly.pdbx_seq_one_letter_code
_entity_poly.pdbx_strand_id
1 'polypeptide(L)'
;MSFLELPLELRLIIYEHAAVEGAAVTIGACELTGKGPDLVHRVYGNKRAPYPGLPPLHEPTVHSGYSSRLLSVSKPAHIDVSSALCSPDAPPYHSTLSSLLALSHQINAEISTHVRIRNKRKTSLFIQFPLGLHVFKTSCPDFVRQARSIHIAGSYPKSASPNQSPHLEQLAHLVSTTLGKSPPHPIEKLEARIYFPGADSYPRVWEDSSPASVILRNVCGGYIDMEVARGRHGTGIYVSVRPHAENKRVISTVWRRLIEGDGGQPDCGDWVVDKQWPEWNTEFTPSSPLP
;
A
#
# COMPACT_ATOMS: atom_id res chain seq x y z
N MET A 1 15.40 35.02 -7.33
CA MET A 1 14.47 34.72 -6.23
C MET A 1 14.97 33.48 -5.53
N SER A 2 15.32 33.62 -4.25
CA SER A 2 15.76 32.54 -3.39
C SER A 2 14.52 31.81 -2.85
N PHE A 3 14.55 30.49 -2.75
CA PHE A 3 13.45 29.71 -2.19
C PHE A 3 13.10 30.11 -0.74
N LEU A 4 14.07 30.67 -0.01
CA LEU A 4 13.87 31.18 1.35
C LEU A 4 13.04 32.48 1.38
N GLU A 5 12.87 33.15 0.24
CA GLU A 5 11.96 34.29 0.08
C GLU A 5 10.49 33.84 -0.05
N LEU A 6 10.23 32.54 -0.22
CA LEU A 6 8.87 32.02 -0.27
C LEU A 6 8.23 32.06 1.13
N PRO A 7 6.94 32.42 1.22
CA PRO A 7 6.12 32.23 2.41
C PRO A 7 6.28 30.81 2.99
N LEU A 8 6.34 30.71 4.32
CA LEU A 8 6.52 29.45 5.05
C LEU A 8 5.50 28.38 4.63
N GLU A 9 4.27 28.78 4.30
CA GLU A 9 3.20 27.89 3.84
C GLU A 9 3.53 27.21 2.50
N LEU A 10 4.06 27.98 1.53
CA LEU A 10 4.51 27.41 0.25
C LEU A 10 5.72 26.51 0.44
N ARG A 11 6.62 26.87 1.37
CA ARG A 11 7.76 26.03 1.73
C ARG A 11 7.30 24.71 2.35
N LEU A 12 6.35 24.73 3.29
CA LEU A 12 5.76 23.54 3.91
C LEU A 12 5.03 22.64 2.92
N ILE A 13 4.27 23.20 1.96
CA ILE A 13 3.62 22.43 0.88
C ILE A 13 4.66 21.77 -0.04
N ILE A 14 5.74 22.49 -0.37
CA ILE A 14 6.86 21.92 -1.13
C ILE A 14 7.56 20.83 -0.33
N TYR A 15 7.70 20.98 0.99
CA TYR A 15 8.28 19.96 1.87
C TYR A 15 7.37 18.73 1.97
N GLU A 16 6.05 18.88 2.07
CA GLU A 16 5.11 17.75 2.02
C GLU A 16 5.26 16.94 0.72
N HIS A 17 5.49 17.63 -0.40
CA HIS A 17 5.72 16.98 -1.70
C HIS A 17 7.15 16.43 -1.87
N ALA A 18 8.15 16.98 -1.18
CA ALA A 18 9.56 16.59 -1.29
C ALA A 18 10.03 15.59 -0.23
N ALA A 19 9.31 15.47 0.90
CA ALA A 19 9.75 14.73 2.09
C ALA A 19 9.51 13.22 2.04
N VAL A 20 9.00 12.69 0.93
CA VAL A 20 8.89 11.23 0.76
C VAL A 20 10.22 10.70 0.24
N GLU A 21 11.28 10.94 1.01
CA GLU A 21 12.59 10.34 0.79
C GLU A 21 12.63 9.00 1.53
N GLY A 22 11.91 8.02 0.99
CA GLY A 22 11.88 6.66 1.51
C GLY A 22 12.06 5.67 0.37
N ALA A 23 12.92 4.66 0.56
CA ALA A 23 13.01 3.55 -0.40
C ALA A 23 11.69 2.77 -0.48
N ALA A 24 10.89 2.77 0.59
CA ALA A 24 9.61 2.07 0.69
C ALA A 24 8.57 2.91 1.46
N VAL A 25 7.31 2.88 1.03
CA VAL A 25 6.16 3.46 1.74
C VAL A 25 5.06 2.41 1.78
N THR A 26 4.46 2.17 2.95
CA THR A 26 3.36 1.21 3.08
C THR A 26 2.05 1.93 3.40
N ILE A 27 0.99 1.62 2.66
CA ILE A 27 -0.31 2.29 2.70
C ILE A 27 -1.39 1.25 2.94
N GLY A 28 -2.21 1.48 3.96
CA GLY A 28 -3.24 0.54 4.35
C GLY A 28 -4.27 1.15 5.28
N ALA A 29 -5.11 0.28 5.84
CA ALA A 29 -6.07 0.61 6.88
C ALA A 29 -5.92 -0.40 8.02
N CYS A 30 -5.86 0.10 9.24
CA CYS A 30 -5.75 -0.71 10.44
C CYS A 30 -7.06 -0.72 11.21
N GLU A 31 -7.37 -1.85 11.83
CA GLU A 31 -8.47 -1.94 12.79
C GLU A 31 -8.04 -1.34 14.13
N LEU A 32 -8.92 -0.52 14.69
CA LEU A 32 -8.78 0.07 16.01
C LEU A 32 -9.22 -0.95 17.07
N THR A 33 -8.33 -1.26 18.00
CA THR A 33 -8.64 -2.10 19.17
C THR A 33 -8.55 -1.25 20.44
N GLY A 34 -9.30 -1.63 21.48
CA GLY A 34 -9.29 -0.91 22.75
C GLY A 34 -10.63 -0.87 23.45
N LYS A 35 -10.73 -0.08 24.52
CA LYS A 35 -11.98 0.10 25.27
C LYS A 35 -12.99 0.88 24.43
N GLY A 36 -14.27 0.48 24.51
CA GLY A 36 -15.39 1.12 23.82
C GLY A 36 -15.42 2.66 23.84
N PRO A 37 -15.29 3.34 25.00
CA PRO A 37 -15.27 4.80 25.04
C PRO A 37 -14.08 5.42 24.31
N ASP A 38 -12.90 4.80 24.37
CA ASP A 38 -11.68 5.29 23.73
C ASP A 38 -11.79 5.15 22.20
N LEU A 39 -12.36 4.04 21.73
CA LEU A 39 -12.67 3.81 20.31
C LEU A 39 -13.64 4.87 19.77
N VAL A 40 -14.73 5.14 20.50
CA VAL A 40 -15.72 6.16 20.10
C VAL A 40 -15.07 7.54 20.09
N HIS A 41 -14.24 7.87 21.08
CA HIS A 41 -13.50 9.14 21.09
C HIS A 41 -12.48 9.24 19.94
N ARG A 42 -11.80 8.15 19.58
CA ARG A 42 -10.84 8.14 18.45
C ARG A 42 -11.52 8.40 17.11
N VAL A 43 -12.70 7.81 16.90
CA VAL A 43 -13.44 7.88 15.63
C VAL A 43 -14.30 9.14 15.52
N TYR A 44 -14.99 9.53 16.60
CA TYR A 44 -15.99 10.61 16.60
C TYR A 44 -15.63 11.81 17.48
N GLY A 45 -14.58 11.70 18.31
CA GLY A 45 -14.13 12.79 19.17
C GLY A 45 -13.62 13.98 18.36
N ASN A 46 -13.60 15.16 18.99
CA ASN A 46 -13.08 16.40 18.40
C ASN A 46 -13.70 16.77 17.03
N LYS A 47 -15.00 16.51 16.83
CA LYS A 47 -15.72 16.74 15.55
C LYS A 47 -15.16 15.95 14.36
N ARG A 48 -14.44 14.86 14.61
CA ARG A 48 -13.99 13.94 13.55
C ARG A 48 -15.19 13.16 13.01
N ALA A 49 -15.17 12.94 11.70
CA ALA A 49 -16.09 12.03 11.03
C ALA A 49 -15.33 10.75 10.68
N PRO A 50 -16.01 9.58 10.67
CA PRO A 50 -15.41 8.35 10.18
C PRO A 50 -14.95 8.55 8.74
N TYR A 51 -13.83 7.92 8.40
CA TYR A 51 -13.27 8.03 7.06
C TYR A 51 -14.26 7.46 6.03
N PRO A 52 -14.63 8.23 4.99
CA PRO A 52 -15.60 7.75 4.01
C PRO A 52 -15.07 6.48 3.34
N GLY A 53 -15.91 5.46 3.15
CA GLY A 53 -15.53 4.25 2.41
C GLY A 53 -14.67 3.23 3.17
N LEU A 54 -14.26 3.49 4.41
CA LEU A 54 -13.63 2.47 5.28
C LEU A 54 -14.67 1.78 6.18
N PRO A 55 -14.43 0.51 6.58
CA PRO A 55 -15.27 -0.16 7.57
C PRO A 55 -15.27 0.61 8.91
N PRO A 56 -16.31 0.43 9.74
CA PRO A 56 -16.33 1.03 11.07
C PRO A 56 -15.10 0.58 11.87
N LEU A 57 -14.59 1.47 12.74
CA LEU A 57 -13.40 1.23 13.57
C LEU A 57 -12.10 1.01 12.77
N HIS A 58 -12.02 1.45 11.52
CA HIS A 58 -10.76 1.43 10.76
C HIS A 58 -10.19 2.85 10.58
N GLU A 59 -8.88 3.00 10.73
CA GLU A 59 -8.15 4.25 10.52
C GLU A 59 -7.18 4.12 9.33
N PRO A 60 -7.15 5.08 8.40
CA PRO A 60 -6.16 5.10 7.32
C PRO A 60 -4.76 5.25 7.91
N THR A 61 -3.82 4.41 7.48
CA THR A 61 -2.44 4.44 7.96
C THR A 61 -1.47 4.51 6.79
N VAL A 62 -0.62 5.53 6.81
CA VAL A 62 0.49 5.70 5.86
C VAL A 62 1.78 5.63 6.66
N HIS A 63 2.62 4.65 6.34
CA HIS A 63 3.88 4.42 7.03
C HIS A 63 5.05 4.71 6.11
N SER A 64 5.98 5.57 6.57
CA SER A 64 7.25 5.83 5.89
C SER A 64 8.21 4.66 6.16
N GLY A 65 8.11 3.62 5.33
CA GLY A 65 8.87 2.38 5.42
C GLY A 65 8.05 1.17 4.96
N TYR A 66 8.70 0.00 4.90
CA TYR A 66 8.02 -1.26 4.66
C TYR A 66 7.45 -1.84 5.97
N SER A 67 6.15 -2.13 5.99
CA SER A 67 5.48 -2.79 7.12
C SER A 67 4.76 -4.05 6.65
N SER A 68 5.34 -5.21 6.95
CA SER A 68 4.76 -6.52 6.63
C SER A 68 3.43 -6.77 7.35
N ARG A 69 3.27 -6.25 8.57
CA ARG A 69 2.05 -6.41 9.39
C ARG A 69 0.84 -5.69 8.80
N LEU A 70 1.06 -4.58 8.09
CA LEU A 70 -0.02 -3.84 7.41
C LEU A 70 -0.54 -4.58 6.18
N LEU A 71 0.29 -5.42 5.56
CA LEU A 71 -0.03 -6.19 4.35
C LEU A 71 -0.46 -7.63 4.65
N SER A 72 -0.18 -8.13 5.86
CA SER A 72 -0.48 -9.50 6.27
C SER A 72 -1.98 -9.74 6.42
N VAL A 73 -2.45 -10.84 5.83
CA VAL A 73 -3.85 -11.29 5.94
C VAL A 73 -4.06 -12.11 7.22
N SER A 74 -3.07 -12.91 7.62
CA SER A 74 -3.12 -13.78 8.79
C SER A 74 -2.95 -13.02 10.11
N LYS A 75 -2.09 -12.00 10.12
CA LYS A 75 -1.69 -11.22 11.30
C LYS A 75 -1.79 -9.73 11.00
N PRO A 76 -3.02 -9.21 10.81
CA PRO A 76 -3.22 -7.80 10.48
C PRO A 76 -2.72 -6.88 11.60
N ALA A 77 -2.28 -5.69 11.22
CA ALA A 77 -1.87 -4.66 12.17
C ALA A 77 -3.09 -4.03 12.86
N HIS A 78 -3.06 -3.97 14.19
CA HIS A 78 -4.06 -3.31 15.02
C HIS A 78 -3.46 -2.07 15.70
N ILE A 79 -4.27 -1.03 15.85
CA ILE A 79 -3.90 0.17 16.61
C ILE A 79 -4.65 0.10 17.94
N ASP A 80 -3.92 -0.12 19.05
CA ASP A 80 -4.51 -0.07 20.39
C ASP A 80 -4.68 1.38 20.85
N VAL A 81 -5.93 1.85 20.88
CA VAL A 81 -6.30 3.20 21.28
C VAL A 81 -6.10 3.41 22.78
N SER A 82 -6.15 2.35 23.58
CA SER A 82 -6.01 2.41 25.05
C SER A 82 -4.58 2.74 25.47
N SER A 83 -3.59 2.47 24.60
CA SER A 83 -2.19 2.84 24.81
C SER A 83 -1.93 4.35 24.74
N ALA A 84 -2.92 5.14 24.30
CA ALA A 84 -2.81 6.60 24.15
C ALA A 84 -3.18 7.40 25.43
N LEU A 85 -3.54 6.73 26.53
CA LEU A 85 -3.80 7.40 27.80
C LEU A 85 -2.58 7.34 28.73
N CYS A 86 -2.06 8.53 29.06
CA CYS A 86 -1.08 8.89 30.09
C CYS A 86 0.39 9.09 29.65
N SER A 87 0.71 10.31 29.23
CA SER A 87 1.60 11.15 30.06
C SER A 87 0.78 12.30 30.66
N PRO A 88 0.39 12.27 31.95
CA PRO A 88 -0.46 13.29 32.56
C PRO A 88 0.28 14.57 32.98
N ASP A 89 1.58 14.69 32.74
CA ASP A 89 2.41 15.79 33.26
C ASP A 89 3.00 16.67 32.15
N ALA A 90 2.15 17.34 31.35
CA ALA A 90 2.60 18.40 30.45
C ALA A 90 1.82 19.70 30.69
N PRO A 91 2.41 20.69 31.38
CA PRO A 91 1.75 21.94 31.73
C PRO A 91 1.53 22.86 30.51
N PRO A 92 0.59 23.82 30.60
CA PRO A 92 0.22 24.70 29.51
C PRO A 92 1.09 25.97 29.47
N TYR A 93 2.35 25.87 29.01
CA TYR A 93 3.17 27.07 28.72
C TYR A 93 4.15 26.78 27.59
N HIS A 94 4.18 27.65 26.58
CA HIS A 94 5.22 27.67 25.55
C HIS A 94 6.59 27.91 26.20
N SER A 95 7.35 26.82 26.38
CA SER A 95 8.72 26.83 26.89
C SER A 95 9.71 26.86 25.74
N THR A 96 10.98 27.13 26.04
CA THR A 96 12.13 27.10 25.13
C THR A 96 12.22 25.85 24.23
N LEU A 97 11.54 24.75 24.58
CA LEU A 97 11.43 23.54 23.78
C LEU A 97 10.54 23.73 22.53
N SER A 98 9.48 24.55 22.63
CA SER A 98 8.64 24.92 21.48
C SER A 98 9.43 25.75 20.45
N SER A 99 10.31 26.62 20.92
CA SER A 99 11.24 27.39 20.08
C SER A 99 12.28 26.49 19.42
N LEU A 100 12.70 25.41 20.09
CA LEU A 100 13.62 24.40 19.56
C LEU A 100 12.95 23.57 18.43
N LEU A 101 11.67 23.26 18.56
CA LEU A 101 10.84 22.65 17.50
C LEU A 101 10.67 23.58 16.29
N ALA A 102 10.46 24.88 16.51
CA ALA A 102 10.36 25.86 15.44
C ALA A 102 11.69 25.99 14.65
N LEU A 103 12.83 25.92 15.33
CA LEU A 103 14.14 25.90 14.70
C LEU A 103 14.44 24.57 13.97
N SER A 104 13.98 23.42 14.46
CA SER A 104 14.14 22.16 13.72
C SER A 104 13.29 22.15 12.44
N HIS A 105 12.12 22.78 12.45
CA HIS A 105 11.34 23.03 11.24
C HIS A 105 12.07 23.98 10.27
N GLN A 106 12.77 25.00 10.76
CA GLN A 106 13.57 25.91 9.95
C GLN A 106 14.81 25.24 9.33
N ILE A 107 15.44 24.28 10.03
CA ILE A 107 16.57 23.48 9.53
C ILE A 107 16.12 22.45 8.48
N ASN A 108 14.98 21.77 8.67
CA ASN A 108 14.37 20.93 7.63
C ASN A 108 14.05 21.77 6.38
N ALA A 109 13.58 22.98 6.63
CA ALA A 109 13.26 23.93 5.60
C ALA A 109 14.47 24.35 4.74
N GLU A 110 15.67 24.51 5.32
CA GLU A 110 16.89 24.79 4.57
C GLU A 110 17.46 23.56 3.82
N ILE A 111 17.35 22.37 4.41
CA ILE A 111 17.92 21.14 3.86
C ILE A 111 17.16 20.68 2.60
N SER A 112 15.84 20.70 2.60
CA SER A 112 15.06 20.41 1.38
C SER A 112 15.35 21.40 0.23
N THR A 113 15.83 22.61 0.54
CA THR A 113 16.21 23.62 -0.46
C THR A 113 17.52 23.35 -1.17
N HIS A 114 18.46 22.68 -0.49
CA HIS A 114 19.82 22.46 -0.99
C HIS A 114 20.11 20.97 -1.25
N VAL A 115 19.22 20.06 -0.83
CA VAL A 115 19.28 18.63 -1.10
C VAL A 115 18.44 18.30 -2.34
N ARG A 116 19.15 17.90 -3.39
CA ARG A 116 18.69 17.60 -4.76
C ARG A 116 17.36 16.83 -4.83
N ILE A 117 16.28 17.51 -5.22
CA ILE A 117 15.14 16.88 -5.93
C ILE A 117 15.63 16.46 -7.33
N ARG A 118 16.51 15.46 -7.37
CA ARG A 118 16.63 14.64 -8.56
C ARG A 118 15.42 13.74 -8.53
N ASN A 119 14.52 14.01 -9.47
CA ASN A 119 13.39 13.20 -9.92
C ASN A 119 13.81 11.75 -10.26
N LYS A 120 14.35 11.02 -9.28
CA LYS A 120 14.69 9.61 -9.36
C LYS A 120 13.55 8.92 -8.65
N ARG A 121 12.58 8.45 -9.43
CA ARG A 121 11.57 7.49 -8.97
C ARG A 121 12.30 6.32 -8.33
N LYS A 122 12.40 6.34 -7.00
CA LYS A 122 13.12 5.33 -6.21
C LYS A 122 12.23 4.71 -5.14
N THR A 123 11.05 5.27 -4.94
CA THR A 123 10.13 4.84 -3.90
C THR A 123 9.38 3.60 -4.37
N SER A 124 9.42 2.56 -3.56
CA SER A 124 8.59 1.37 -3.72
C SER A 124 7.34 1.49 -2.85
N LEU A 125 6.17 1.56 -3.48
CA LEU A 125 4.90 1.66 -2.78
C LEU A 125 4.37 0.27 -2.47
N PHE A 126 4.01 0.03 -1.21
CA PHE A 126 3.36 -1.19 -0.75
C PHE A 126 1.93 -0.86 -0.34
N ILE A 127 0.94 -1.45 -0.99
CA ILE A 127 -0.46 -1.08 -0.82
C ILE A 127 -1.26 -2.30 -0.39
N GLN A 128 -2.01 -2.15 0.70
CA GLN A 128 -2.92 -3.18 1.18
C GLN A 128 -4.17 -3.26 0.29
N PHE A 129 -4.54 -4.46 -0.16
CA PHE A 129 -5.76 -4.72 -0.92
C PHE A 129 -6.87 -5.26 -0.01
N PRO A 130 -8.12 -4.76 -0.09
CA PRO A 130 -8.61 -3.68 -0.94
C PRO A 130 -8.57 -2.28 -0.29
N LEU A 131 -8.50 -2.18 1.04
CA LEU A 131 -8.71 -0.93 1.77
C LEU A 131 -7.61 0.12 1.54
N GLY A 132 -6.36 -0.31 1.42
CA GLY A 132 -5.22 0.58 1.15
C GLY A 132 -5.31 1.26 -0.21
N LEU A 133 -5.95 0.64 -1.22
CA LEU A 133 -6.22 1.30 -2.51
C LEU A 133 -7.16 2.49 -2.36
N HIS A 134 -8.12 2.39 -1.44
CA HIS A 134 -9.02 3.49 -1.17
C HIS A 134 -8.28 4.65 -0.50
N VAL A 135 -7.56 4.34 0.58
CA VAL A 135 -6.72 5.31 1.32
C VAL A 135 -5.71 5.99 0.39
N PHE A 136 -5.11 5.22 -0.52
CA PHE A 136 -4.20 5.74 -1.52
C PHE A 136 -4.84 6.79 -2.41
N LYS A 137 -6.00 6.49 -2.99
CA LYS A 137 -6.70 7.42 -3.90
C LYS A 137 -7.16 8.69 -3.19
N THR A 138 -7.59 8.59 -1.94
CA THR A 138 -8.24 9.69 -1.21
C THR A 138 -7.27 10.54 -0.40
N SER A 139 -6.25 9.95 0.22
CA SER A 139 -5.31 10.68 1.08
C SER A 139 -4.02 11.05 0.36
N CYS A 140 -3.54 10.21 -0.57
CA CYS A 140 -2.17 10.33 -1.06
C CYS A 140 -1.99 9.93 -2.53
N PRO A 141 -2.73 10.52 -3.49
CA PRO A 141 -2.62 10.18 -4.90
C PRO A 141 -1.27 10.56 -5.51
N ASP A 142 -0.57 11.55 -4.95
CA ASP A 142 0.68 12.06 -5.54
C ASP A 142 1.88 11.13 -5.36
N PHE A 143 1.81 10.14 -4.46
CA PHE A 143 2.85 9.11 -4.32
C PHE A 143 3.10 8.34 -5.63
N VAL A 144 2.11 8.22 -6.52
CA VAL A 144 2.30 7.59 -7.84
C VAL A 144 3.43 8.28 -8.62
N ARG A 145 3.56 9.60 -8.50
CA ARG A 145 4.54 10.39 -9.30
C ARG A 145 5.98 10.01 -8.98
N GLN A 146 6.21 9.58 -7.75
CA GLN A 146 7.53 9.25 -7.19
C GLN A 146 7.77 7.73 -7.15
N ALA A 147 6.73 6.94 -7.41
CA ALA A 147 6.80 5.49 -7.42
C ALA A 147 7.72 5.01 -8.54
N ARG A 148 8.78 4.29 -8.15
CA ARG A 148 9.47 3.36 -9.04
C ARG A 148 8.63 2.10 -9.24
N SER A 149 7.93 1.71 -8.18
CA SER A 149 7.21 0.46 -8.14
C SER A 149 6.02 0.45 -7.24
N ILE A 150 5.13 -0.49 -7.52
CA ILE A 150 3.91 -0.67 -6.75
C ILE A 150 3.78 -2.16 -6.45
N HIS A 151 3.67 -2.49 -5.18
CA HIS A 151 3.47 -3.83 -4.65
C HIS A 151 2.13 -3.85 -3.93
N ILE A 152 1.20 -4.66 -4.41
CA ILE A 152 -0.15 -4.77 -3.86
C ILE A 152 -0.24 -6.11 -3.14
N ALA A 153 -0.68 -6.10 -1.89
CA ALA A 153 -0.85 -7.32 -1.11
C ALA A 153 -2.18 -7.31 -0.35
N GLY A 154 -2.92 -8.40 -0.39
CA GLY A 154 -4.09 -8.55 0.48
C GLY A 154 -4.95 -9.75 0.16
N SER A 155 -6.19 -9.73 0.65
CA SER A 155 -7.16 -10.79 0.42
C SER A 155 -8.35 -10.30 -0.38
N TYR A 156 -8.83 -11.13 -1.31
CA TYR A 156 -10.08 -10.89 -2.02
C TYR A 156 -11.26 -11.48 -1.22
N PRO A 157 -12.22 -10.68 -0.76
CA PRO A 157 -13.31 -11.12 0.12
C PRO A 157 -14.16 -12.25 -0.48
N LYS A 158 -14.70 -13.16 0.36
CA LYS A 158 -15.41 -14.39 -0.09
C LYS A 158 -16.71 -14.16 -0.87
N SER A 159 -17.46 -13.11 -0.54
CA SER A 159 -18.75 -12.79 -1.15
C SER A 159 -18.62 -11.50 -1.93
N ALA A 160 -19.02 -11.49 -3.20
CA ALA A 160 -19.12 -10.28 -4.02
C ALA A 160 -20.24 -9.37 -3.50
N SER A 161 -20.03 -8.71 -2.37
CA SER A 161 -20.95 -7.66 -1.93
C SER A 161 -20.94 -6.55 -2.99
N PRO A 162 -22.09 -5.93 -3.31
CA PRO A 162 -22.19 -4.89 -4.35
C PRO A 162 -21.28 -3.67 -4.12
N ASN A 163 -20.71 -3.51 -2.92
CA ASN A 163 -19.73 -2.49 -2.57
C ASN A 163 -18.28 -2.78 -3.03
N GLN A 164 -18.04 -3.81 -3.86
CA GLN A 164 -16.68 -4.17 -4.34
C GLN A 164 -16.23 -3.42 -5.59
N SER A 165 -17.17 -2.90 -6.38
CA SER A 165 -16.87 -2.11 -7.57
C SER A 165 -15.89 -0.94 -7.34
N PRO A 166 -15.96 -0.12 -6.26
CA PRO A 166 -15.09 1.04 -6.13
C PRO A 166 -13.60 0.67 -5.99
N HIS A 167 -13.28 -0.45 -5.33
CA HIS A 167 -11.88 -0.87 -5.14
C HIS A 167 -11.27 -1.42 -6.43
N LEU A 168 -12.07 -2.11 -7.24
CA LEU A 168 -11.65 -2.61 -8.55
C LEU A 168 -11.50 -1.47 -9.56
N GLU A 169 -12.36 -0.46 -9.52
CA GLU A 169 -12.21 0.77 -10.30
C GLU A 169 -10.96 1.56 -9.88
N GLN A 170 -10.68 1.63 -8.57
CA GLN A 170 -9.44 2.22 -8.05
C GLN A 170 -8.20 1.47 -8.57
N LEU A 171 -8.23 0.14 -8.57
CA LEU A 171 -7.17 -0.68 -9.12
C LEU A 171 -7.00 -0.47 -10.64
N ALA A 172 -8.10 -0.44 -11.39
CA ALA A 172 -8.08 -0.17 -12.83
C ALA A 172 -7.49 1.21 -13.16
N HIS A 173 -7.88 2.23 -12.39
CA HIS A 173 -7.32 3.58 -12.51
C HIS A 173 -5.82 3.59 -12.18
N LEU A 174 -5.39 2.89 -11.13
CA LEU A 174 -3.98 2.79 -10.78
C LEU A 174 -3.18 2.14 -11.92
N VAL A 175 -3.62 0.98 -12.40
CA VAL A 175 -2.93 0.24 -13.48
C VAL A 175 -2.90 1.04 -14.78
N SER A 176 -4.00 1.70 -15.17
CA SER A 176 -4.04 2.50 -16.39
C SER A 176 -3.15 3.74 -16.32
N THR A 177 -3.03 4.38 -15.15
CA THR A 177 -2.17 5.55 -14.96
C THR A 177 -0.68 5.22 -14.89
N THR A 178 -0.31 3.98 -14.57
CA THR A 178 1.09 3.56 -14.44
C THR A 178 1.60 2.65 -15.57
N LEU A 179 0.74 1.81 -16.15
CA LEU A 179 1.08 0.77 -17.13
C LEU A 179 0.13 0.76 -18.36
N GLY A 180 -0.67 1.82 -18.54
CA GLY A 180 -1.49 2.02 -19.74
C GLY A 180 -0.68 2.40 -20.97
N LYS A 181 -1.35 2.61 -22.11
CA LYS A 181 -0.72 2.90 -23.41
C LYS A 181 0.15 4.16 -23.41
N SER A 182 -0.24 5.16 -22.62
CA SER A 182 0.51 6.40 -22.39
C SER A 182 0.35 6.77 -20.92
N PRO A 183 1.14 6.17 -20.02
CA PRO A 183 0.95 6.35 -18.59
C PRO A 183 1.47 7.74 -18.19
N PRO A 184 0.68 8.58 -17.50
CA PRO A 184 1.17 9.84 -16.95
C PRO A 184 2.30 9.62 -15.94
N HIS A 185 2.30 8.49 -15.24
CA HIS A 185 3.26 8.17 -14.18
C HIS A 185 3.84 6.77 -14.39
N PRO A 186 4.75 6.57 -15.37
CA PRO A 186 5.30 5.25 -15.66
C PRO A 186 6.09 4.67 -14.48
N ILE A 187 5.83 3.41 -14.17
CA ILE A 187 6.56 2.64 -13.14
C ILE A 187 7.38 1.53 -13.81
N GLU A 188 8.39 1.03 -13.11
CA GLU A 188 9.26 -0.04 -13.60
C GLU A 188 8.72 -1.45 -13.33
N LYS A 189 7.92 -1.62 -12.27
CA LYS A 189 7.27 -2.89 -11.92
C LYS A 189 5.99 -2.64 -11.13
N LEU A 190 4.94 -3.37 -11.50
CA LEU A 190 3.79 -3.64 -10.65
C LEU A 190 3.88 -5.09 -10.18
N GLU A 191 3.70 -5.33 -8.90
CA GLU A 191 3.59 -6.65 -8.31
C GLU A 191 2.29 -6.70 -7.51
N ALA A 192 1.50 -7.76 -7.66
CA ALA A 192 0.25 -7.95 -6.94
C ALA A 192 0.16 -9.38 -6.42
N ARG A 193 -0.04 -9.54 -5.11
CA ARG A 193 -0.23 -10.80 -4.39
C ARG A 193 -1.58 -10.79 -3.71
N ILE A 194 -2.52 -11.56 -4.23
CA ILE A 194 -3.91 -11.52 -3.76
C ILE A 194 -4.34 -12.93 -3.39
N TYR A 195 -4.78 -13.09 -2.16
CA TYR A 195 -5.27 -14.37 -1.63
C TYR A 195 -6.78 -14.45 -1.69
N PHE A 196 -7.29 -15.51 -2.32
CA PHE A 196 -8.69 -15.83 -2.42
C PHE A 196 -9.00 -16.96 -1.41
N PRO A 197 -9.62 -16.64 -0.27
CA PRO A 197 -9.93 -17.63 0.74
C PRO A 197 -11.13 -18.50 0.32
N GLY A 198 -11.08 -19.78 0.68
CA GLY A 198 -12.11 -20.79 0.40
C GLY A 198 -11.61 -21.92 -0.51
N ALA A 199 -12.15 -23.13 -0.31
CA ALA A 199 -11.78 -24.31 -1.09
C ALA A 199 -12.13 -24.16 -2.59
N ASP A 200 -13.24 -23.49 -2.90
CA ASP A 200 -13.73 -23.24 -4.26
C ASP A 200 -13.31 -21.85 -4.80
N SER A 201 -12.15 -21.36 -4.36
CA SER A 201 -11.65 -20.02 -4.71
C SER A 201 -11.07 -19.91 -6.12
N TYR A 202 -10.64 -21.03 -6.72
CA TYR A 202 -9.91 -21.02 -7.99
C TYR A 202 -10.68 -20.38 -9.17
N PRO A 203 -11.97 -20.71 -9.42
CA PRO A 203 -12.72 -20.07 -10.50
C PRO A 203 -12.81 -18.54 -10.35
N ARG A 204 -12.85 -18.06 -9.10
CA ARG A 204 -12.99 -16.64 -8.76
C ARG A 204 -11.77 -15.81 -9.14
N VAL A 205 -10.61 -16.45 -9.31
CA VAL A 205 -9.37 -15.80 -9.80
C VAL A 205 -9.53 -15.33 -11.24
N TRP A 206 -10.42 -15.95 -12.01
CA TRP A 206 -10.59 -15.70 -13.45
C TRP A 206 -11.90 -14.98 -13.79
N GLU A 207 -12.70 -14.62 -12.79
CA GLU A 207 -13.90 -13.80 -12.98
C GLU A 207 -13.53 -12.43 -13.57
N ASP A 208 -14.44 -11.81 -14.32
CA ASP A 208 -14.23 -10.47 -14.90
C ASP A 208 -14.00 -9.39 -13.84
N SER A 209 -14.61 -9.58 -12.66
CA SER A 209 -14.46 -8.74 -11.49
C SER A 209 -13.26 -9.14 -10.61
N SER A 210 -12.44 -10.11 -11.02
CA SER A 210 -11.25 -10.49 -10.26
C SER A 210 -10.16 -9.41 -10.40
N PRO A 211 -9.37 -9.15 -9.34
CA PRO A 211 -8.23 -8.25 -9.43
C PRO A 211 -7.21 -8.65 -10.50
N ALA A 212 -7.04 -9.95 -10.75
CA ALA A 212 -6.15 -10.46 -11.79
C ALA A 212 -6.64 -10.05 -13.18
N SER A 213 -7.93 -10.29 -13.49
CA SER A 213 -8.56 -9.85 -14.74
C SER A 213 -8.51 -8.34 -14.91
N VAL A 214 -8.74 -7.57 -13.84
CA VAL A 214 -8.66 -6.10 -13.85
C VAL A 214 -7.25 -5.62 -14.20
N ILE A 215 -6.20 -6.20 -13.61
CA ILE A 215 -4.81 -5.86 -13.95
C ILE A 215 -4.54 -6.19 -15.41
N LEU A 216 -4.82 -7.42 -15.84
CA LEU A 216 -4.56 -7.90 -17.20
C LEU A 216 -5.31 -7.11 -18.29
N ARG A 217 -6.49 -6.58 -17.97
CA ARG A 217 -7.28 -5.77 -18.90
C ARG A 217 -6.73 -4.35 -19.07
N ASN A 218 -6.15 -3.78 -18.01
CA ASN A 218 -5.72 -2.37 -17.99
C ASN A 218 -4.24 -2.18 -18.37
N VAL A 219 -3.43 -3.24 -18.38
CA VAL A 219 -2.05 -3.22 -18.87
C VAL A 219 -2.01 -3.22 -20.40
N CYS A 220 -1.29 -2.28 -21.01
CA CYS A 220 -1.20 -2.20 -22.47
C CYS A 220 -0.17 -3.14 -23.11
N GLY A 221 0.82 -3.59 -22.33
CA GLY A 221 1.95 -4.39 -22.79
C GLY A 221 2.96 -4.60 -21.66
N GLY A 222 4.04 -5.35 -21.92
CA GLY A 222 5.03 -5.70 -20.91
C GLY A 222 5.25 -7.21 -20.77
N TYR A 223 6.22 -7.55 -19.94
CA TYR A 223 6.38 -8.88 -19.38
C TYR A 223 5.41 -9.05 -18.22
N ILE A 224 4.46 -9.96 -18.37
CA ILE A 224 3.43 -10.29 -17.40
C ILE A 224 3.72 -11.70 -16.90
N ASP A 225 4.32 -11.78 -15.72
CA ASP A 225 4.64 -13.02 -15.04
C ASP A 225 3.53 -13.32 -14.02
N MET A 226 2.88 -14.48 -14.14
CA MET A 226 1.80 -14.90 -13.26
C MET A 226 2.13 -16.21 -12.57
N GLU A 227 1.80 -16.30 -11.28
CA GLU A 227 1.87 -17.54 -10.51
C GLU A 227 0.53 -17.77 -9.81
N VAL A 228 -0.05 -18.95 -10.04
CA VAL A 228 -1.32 -19.37 -9.45
C VAL A 228 -1.02 -20.47 -8.44
N ALA A 229 -1.03 -20.14 -7.15
CA ALA A 229 -0.81 -21.08 -6.07
C ALA A 229 -2.15 -21.62 -5.55
N ARG A 230 -2.48 -22.88 -5.84
CA ARG A 230 -3.75 -23.50 -5.43
C ARG A 230 -3.57 -24.39 -4.20
N GLY A 231 -4.35 -24.13 -3.16
CA GLY A 231 -4.33 -24.87 -1.90
C GLY A 231 -5.68 -25.47 -1.55
N ARG A 232 -5.76 -26.08 -0.37
CA ARG A 232 -7.00 -26.62 0.20
C ARG A 232 -7.88 -25.52 0.79
N HIS A 233 -7.25 -24.51 1.42
CA HIS A 233 -7.93 -23.45 2.16
C HIS A 233 -8.14 -22.18 1.33
N GLY A 234 -7.41 -22.01 0.24
CA GLY A 234 -7.52 -20.87 -0.67
C GLY A 234 -6.68 -21.00 -1.92
N THR A 235 -6.72 -19.95 -2.74
CA THR A 235 -5.91 -19.80 -3.96
C THR A 235 -5.19 -18.45 -3.89
N GLY A 236 -3.87 -18.44 -4.03
CA GLY A 236 -3.05 -17.24 -4.19
C GLY A 236 -2.83 -16.93 -5.68
N ILE A 237 -3.01 -15.67 -6.06
CA ILE A 237 -2.57 -15.17 -7.37
C ILE A 237 -1.44 -14.17 -7.18
N TYR A 238 -0.35 -14.39 -7.90
CA TYR A 238 0.75 -13.47 -8.04
C TYR A 238 0.75 -12.97 -9.47
N VAL A 239 0.80 -11.66 -9.65
CA VAL A 239 0.91 -11.01 -10.95
C VAL A 239 2.03 -9.99 -10.87
N SER A 240 3.03 -10.11 -11.73
CA SER A 240 4.11 -9.14 -11.89
C SER A 240 4.10 -8.61 -13.31
N VAL A 241 4.10 -7.29 -13.44
CA VAL A 241 4.08 -6.60 -14.73
C VAL A 241 5.28 -5.68 -14.81
N ARG A 242 6.09 -5.86 -15.86
CA ARG A 242 7.23 -5.00 -16.19
C ARG A 242 7.03 -4.42 -17.59
N PRO A 243 7.17 -3.09 -17.79
CA PRO A 243 7.06 -2.51 -19.13
C PRO A 243 8.08 -3.12 -20.09
N HIS A 244 7.68 -3.27 -21.35
CA HIS A 244 8.56 -3.72 -22.44
C HIS A 244 8.85 -2.52 -23.35
N ALA A 245 10.10 -2.32 -23.76
CA ALA A 245 10.51 -1.18 -24.59
C ALA A 245 9.68 -1.04 -25.89
N GLU A 246 9.36 -2.16 -26.52
CA GLU A 246 8.53 -2.23 -27.74
C GLU A 246 7.01 -2.37 -27.48
N ASN A 247 6.53 -2.20 -26.24
CA ASN A 247 5.13 -2.42 -25.85
C ASN A 247 4.53 -3.78 -26.23
N LYS A 248 5.38 -4.80 -26.49
CA LYS A 248 4.94 -6.17 -26.71
C LYS A 248 4.37 -6.75 -25.42
N ARG A 249 3.30 -7.52 -25.53
CA ARG A 249 2.67 -8.24 -24.41
C ARG A 249 3.16 -9.68 -24.40
N VAL A 250 3.92 -10.05 -23.36
CA VAL A 250 4.42 -11.40 -23.15
C VAL A 250 3.86 -11.90 -21.83
N ILE A 251 3.11 -13.00 -21.84
CA ILE A 251 2.49 -13.56 -20.64
C ILE A 251 3.15 -14.91 -20.35
N SER A 252 3.61 -15.08 -19.11
CA SER A 252 4.07 -16.34 -18.55
C SER A 252 3.16 -16.70 -17.38
N THR A 253 2.74 -17.96 -17.27
CA THR A 253 1.88 -18.41 -16.17
C THR A 253 2.37 -19.75 -15.63
N VAL A 254 2.54 -19.83 -14.31
CA VAL A 254 2.97 -21.03 -13.61
C VAL A 254 1.92 -21.42 -12.57
N TRP A 255 1.55 -22.69 -12.53
CA TRP A 255 0.67 -23.23 -11.49
C TRP A 255 1.50 -23.94 -10.43
N ARG A 256 1.17 -23.69 -9.17
CA ARG A 256 1.85 -24.28 -8.01
C ARG A 256 0.87 -24.77 -6.97
N ARG A 257 1.35 -25.70 -6.14
CA ARG A 257 0.63 -26.11 -4.94
C ARG A 257 0.88 -25.09 -3.84
N LEU A 258 -0.19 -24.57 -3.26
CA LEU A 258 -0.14 -23.73 -2.07
C LEU A 258 -0.17 -24.64 -0.83
N ILE A 259 0.80 -24.43 0.05
CA ILE A 259 0.99 -25.20 1.29
C ILE A 259 0.61 -24.26 2.44
N GLU A 260 -0.54 -24.49 3.06
CA GLU A 260 -1.08 -23.65 4.15
C GLU A 260 -2.11 -24.40 5.00
N GLY A 261 -2.13 -24.11 6.31
CA GLY A 261 -3.20 -24.51 7.23
C GLY A 261 -3.13 -25.93 7.82
N ASP A 262 -2.17 -26.78 7.43
CA ASP A 262 -1.91 -28.03 8.13
C ASP A 262 -0.87 -27.85 9.27
N GLY A 263 -0.77 -28.82 10.19
CA GLY A 263 0.19 -28.76 11.31
C GLY A 263 1.64 -28.61 10.84
N GLY A 264 2.28 -27.50 11.22
CA GLY A 264 3.65 -27.15 10.83
C GLY A 264 3.77 -26.35 9.53
N GLN A 265 2.65 -26.05 8.86
CA GLN A 265 2.61 -25.18 7.67
C GLN A 265 2.31 -23.71 8.07
N PRO A 266 2.57 -22.74 7.18
CA PRO A 266 2.19 -21.34 7.38
C PRO A 266 0.68 -21.17 7.59
N ASP A 267 0.30 -20.10 8.28
CA ASP A 267 -1.10 -19.74 8.48
C ASP A 267 -1.75 -19.41 7.12
N CYS A 268 -3.06 -19.63 6.99
CA CYS A 268 -3.78 -19.34 5.75
C CYS A 268 -3.61 -17.87 5.36
N GLY A 269 -3.16 -17.61 4.13
CA GLY A 269 -2.91 -16.25 3.65
C GLY A 269 -1.55 -15.63 4.04
N ASP A 270 -0.67 -16.34 4.76
CA ASP A 270 0.72 -15.89 5.01
C ASP A 270 1.49 -15.69 3.69
N TRP A 271 1.13 -16.45 2.65
CA TRP A 271 1.71 -16.39 1.31
C TRP A 271 1.65 -15.00 0.65
N VAL A 272 0.70 -14.15 1.07
CA VAL A 272 0.48 -12.80 0.50
C VAL A 272 1.69 -11.88 0.68
N VAL A 273 2.41 -12.01 1.79
CA VAL A 273 3.56 -11.18 2.10
C VAL A 273 4.83 -11.90 1.65
N ASP A 274 5.59 -11.30 0.73
CA ASP A 274 6.87 -11.90 0.33
C ASP A 274 7.89 -11.84 1.48
N LYS A 275 8.68 -12.90 1.58
CA LYS A 275 9.91 -12.94 2.38
C LYS A 275 11.01 -12.06 1.76
N GLN A 276 11.00 -11.86 0.45
CA GLN A 276 11.98 -11.01 -0.24
C GLN A 276 11.63 -9.51 -0.16
N TRP A 277 10.42 -9.13 0.25
CA TRP A 277 10.10 -7.71 0.44
C TRP A 277 10.83 -7.16 1.67
N PRO A 278 11.39 -5.94 1.61
CA PRO A 278 11.19 -4.90 0.58
C PRO A 278 12.26 -4.85 -0.52
N GLU A 279 13.05 -5.91 -0.72
CA GLU A 279 14.10 -5.89 -1.75
C GLU A 279 13.51 -5.74 -3.15
N TRP A 280 14.10 -4.83 -3.91
CA TRP A 280 13.68 -4.53 -5.27
C TRP A 280 14.40 -5.44 -6.26
N ASN A 281 13.74 -6.53 -6.65
CA ASN A 281 14.23 -7.43 -7.69
C ASN A 281 13.54 -7.14 -9.02
N THR A 282 14.33 -6.77 -10.03
CA THR A 282 13.91 -6.60 -11.44
C THR A 282 13.54 -7.91 -12.12
N GLU A 283 14.04 -9.02 -11.59
CA GLU A 283 13.75 -10.35 -12.10
C GLU A 283 12.63 -11.00 -11.28
N PHE A 284 11.72 -11.66 -12.00
CA PHE A 284 10.78 -12.56 -11.38
C PHE A 284 11.54 -13.83 -11.00
N THR A 285 11.96 -13.91 -9.73
CA THR A 285 12.31 -15.21 -9.14
C THR A 285 11.01 -15.77 -8.58
N PRO A 286 10.43 -16.83 -9.17
CA PRO A 286 9.25 -17.43 -8.58
C PRO A 286 9.61 -17.89 -7.16
N SER A 287 8.67 -17.72 -6.22
CA SER A 287 8.90 -18.07 -4.82
C SER A 287 9.45 -19.50 -4.76
N SER A 288 10.62 -19.72 -4.14
CA SER A 288 11.25 -21.05 -4.12
C SER A 288 10.24 -22.09 -3.62
N PRO A 289 10.19 -23.32 -4.19
CA PRO A 289 9.48 -24.38 -3.50
C PRO A 289 9.99 -24.40 -2.06
N LEU A 290 9.09 -24.23 -1.09
CA LEU A 290 9.41 -24.64 0.26
C LEU A 290 9.70 -26.15 0.15
N PRO A 291 10.85 -26.62 0.67
CA PRO A 291 11.26 -28.01 0.58
C PRO A 291 10.24 -28.96 1.22
#